data_AF-A0AAU6DRL6-F1
#
_entry.id   AF-A0AAU6DRL6-F1
#
_cell.length_a   1.000
_cell.length_b   1.000
_cell.length_c   1.000
_cell.angle_alpha   90.00
_cell.angle_beta   90.00
_cell.angle_gamma   90.00
#
_symmetry.space_group_name_H-M   'P 1'
#
loop_
_entity.id
_entity.type
_entity.pdbx_description
1 polymer ?
#
loop_
_entity_poly.entity_id
_entity_poly.type
_entity_poly.pdbx_seq_one_letter_code
_entity_poly.pdbx_strand_id
1 'polypeptide(L)'
;MTKLYEATVLTQASLPNAAWDLTSFLQNAKSQIQLWGGLLLMLLGAVGLVWGGMLLIKKLMANPQSAGQQQGWGTIALLILVGGALGSGGWSLISTIGSGGQQTITDLGGGTVIVQTVDQVSGFLSGPSK
;
A
#
# COMPACT_ATOMS: atom_id res chain seq x y z
N MET A 1 35.13 22.41 67.43
CA MET A 1 34.08 22.39 66.39
C MET A 1 34.74 22.14 65.05
N THR A 2 34.60 20.94 64.49
CA THR A 2 35.03 20.62 63.11
C THR A 2 33.90 19.84 62.47
N LYS A 3 33.30 20.41 61.41
CA LYS A 3 32.11 19.86 60.75
C LYS A 3 32.53 18.77 59.77
N LEU A 4 31.98 17.57 59.92
CA LEU A 4 32.06 16.50 58.93
C LEU A 4 31.19 16.92 57.74
N TYR A 5 31.80 17.09 56.58
CA TYR A 5 31.08 17.27 55.33
C TYR A 5 30.73 15.88 54.79
N GLU A 6 29.47 15.48 54.93
CA GLU A 6 28.97 14.34 54.17
C GLU A 6 28.80 14.79 52.72
N ALA A 7 29.68 14.31 51.84
CA ALA A 7 29.48 14.45 50.41
C ALA A 7 28.41 13.42 49.99
N THR A 8 27.17 13.87 49.83
CA THR A 8 26.10 13.06 49.26
C THR A 8 26.46 12.72 47.82
N VAL A 9 26.93 11.49 47.57
CA VAL A 9 27.14 11.00 46.20
C VAL A 9 25.76 10.83 45.58
N LEU A 10 25.35 11.79 44.74
CA LEU A 10 24.17 11.66 43.90
C LEU A 10 24.46 10.61 42.83
N THR A 11 24.18 9.35 43.13
CA THR A 11 24.12 8.28 42.13
C THR A 11 23.03 8.65 41.13
N GLN A 12 23.43 9.14 39.96
CA GLN A 12 22.54 9.39 38.84
C GLN A 12 21.92 8.06 38.42
N ALA A 13 20.64 7.85 38.76
CA ALA A 13 19.88 6.74 38.22
C ALA A 13 19.75 6.96 36.70
N SER A 14 20.51 6.19 35.92
CA SER A 14 20.31 6.09 34.49
C SER A 14 18.95 5.43 34.27
N LEU A 15 17.92 6.23 34.09
CA LEU A 15 16.66 5.76 33.55
C LEU A 15 16.99 5.13 32.20
N PRO A 16 16.53 3.89 31.91
CA PRO A 16 16.66 3.33 30.58
C PRO A 16 16.11 4.38 29.62
N ASN A 17 16.94 4.87 28.71
CA ASN A 17 16.46 5.68 27.60
C ASN A 17 15.59 4.74 26.77
N ALA A 18 14.31 4.64 27.15
CA ALA A 18 13.27 4.08 26.32
C ALA A 18 13.11 5.04 25.15
N ALA A 19 14.07 4.98 24.24
CA ALA A 19 14.02 5.65 22.97
C ALA A 19 12.74 5.13 22.32
N TRP A 20 11.71 6.00 22.31
CA TRP A 20 10.58 5.87 21.42
C TRP A 20 11.13 5.96 20.00
N ASP A 21 11.60 4.82 19.50
CA ASP A 21 12.07 4.71 18.14
C ASP A 21 10.84 4.68 17.23
N LEU A 22 10.51 5.86 16.72
CA LEU A 22 9.40 6.07 15.80
C LEU A 22 9.53 5.17 14.58
N THR A 23 10.77 4.88 14.13
CA THR A 23 11.02 3.97 13.02
C THR A 23 10.61 2.55 13.38
N SER A 24 11.02 2.05 14.55
CA SER A 24 10.58 0.73 15.03
C SER A 24 9.07 0.66 15.21
N PHE A 25 8.43 1.70 15.76
CA PHE A 25 6.97 1.76 15.88
C PHE A 25 6.28 1.67 14.52
N LEU A 26 6.71 2.47 13.55
CA LEU A 26 6.12 2.50 12.21
C LEU A 26 6.34 1.19 11.45
N GLN A 27 7.50 0.55 11.59
CA GLN A 27 7.75 -0.76 10.98
C GLN A 27 6.85 -1.85 11.59
N ASN A 28 6.70 -1.87 12.91
CA ASN A 28 5.80 -2.78 13.59
C ASN A 28 4.33 -2.51 13.19
N ALA A 29 3.92 -1.25 13.16
CA ALA A 29 2.58 -0.87 12.71
C ALA A 29 2.31 -1.31 11.27
N LYS A 30 3.26 -1.11 10.35
CA LYS A 30 3.17 -1.57 8.96
C LYS A 30 3.02 -3.09 8.89
N SER A 31 3.85 -3.83 9.64
CA SER A 31 3.80 -5.29 9.69
C SER A 31 2.44 -5.79 10.19
N GLN A 32 1.93 -5.18 11.26
CA GLN A 32 0.63 -5.51 11.82
C GLN A 32 -0.51 -5.19 10.85
N ILE A 33 -0.50 -4.02 10.20
CA ILE A 33 -1.51 -3.67 9.18
C ILE A 33 -1.48 -4.66 8.03
N GLN A 34 -0.30 -5.09 7.59
CA GLN A 34 -0.17 -6.10 6.54
C GLN A 34 -0.76 -7.46 6.96
N LEU A 35 -0.50 -7.88 8.20
CA LEU A 35 -1.05 -9.13 8.73
C LEU A 35 -2.57 -9.06 8.85
N TRP A 36 -3.10 -8.02 9.53
CA TRP A 36 -4.53 -7.86 9.76
C TRP A 36 -5.29 -7.58 8.46
N GLY A 37 -4.73 -6.76 7.57
CA GLY A 37 -5.27 -6.49 6.25
C GLY A 37 -5.31 -7.76 5.39
N GLY A 38 -4.25 -8.57 5.42
CA GLY A 38 -4.22 -9.87 4.75
C GLY A 38 -5.27 -10.84 5.29
N LEU A 39 -5.40 -10.98 6.61
CA LEU A 39 -6.42 -11.83 7.22
C LEU A 39 -7.84 -11.38 6.89
N LEU A 40 -8.10 -10.07 6.92
CA LEU A 40 -9.41 -9.52 6.60
C LEU A 40 -9.77 -9.77 5.12
N LEU A 41 -8.83 -9.54 4.21
CA LEU A 41 -9.03 -9.82 2.79
C LEU A 41 -9.20 -11.31 2.50
N MET A 42 -8.46 -12.17 3.21
CA MET A 42 -8.62 -13.61 3.13
C MET A 42 -10.04 -14.02 3.55
N LEU A 43 -10.55 -13.46 4.64
CA LEU A 43 -11.90 -13.72 5.13
C LEU A 43 -12.97 -13.24 4.13
N LEU A 44 -12.83 -12.03 3.59
CA LEU A 44 -13.71 -11.52 2.54
C LEU A 44 -13.64 -12.36 1.26
N GLY A 45 -12.45 -12.80 0.86
CA GLY A 45 -12.24 -13.66 -0.30
C GLY A 45 -12.92 -15.02 -0.13
N ALA A 46 -12.81 -15.62 1.06
CA ALA A 46 -13.51 -16.86 1.40
C ALA A 46 -15.04 -16.69 1.33
N VAL A 47 -15.59 -15.61 1.88
CA VAL A 47 -17.02 -15.31 1.77
C VAL A 47 -17.44 -15.16 0.30
N GLY A 48 -16.64 -14.44 -0.50
CA GLY A 48 -16.87 -14.26 -1.93
C GLY A 48 -16.84 -15.58 -2.72
N LEU A 49 -15.91 -16.49 -2.39
CA LEU A 49 -15.84 -17.83 -2.99
C LEU A 49 -17.05 -18.68 -2.64
N VAL A 50 -17.46 -18.69 -1.37
CA VAL A 50 -18.64 -19.46 -0.93
C VAL A 50 -19.91 -18.92 -1.60
N TRP A 51 -20.08 -17.60 -1.65
CA TRP A 51 -21.23 -16.97 -2.29
C TRP A 51 -21.24 -17.17 -3.80
N GLY A 52 -20.09 -16.99 -4.47
CA GLY A 52 -19.92 -17.22 -5.89
C GLY A 52 -20.18 -18.69 -6.27
N GLY A 53 -19.67 -19.63 -5.47
CA GLY A 53 -19.93 -21.06 -5.63
C GLY A 53 -21.42 -21.40 -5.47
N MET A 54 -22.10 -20.82 -4.48
CA MET A 54 -23.54 -21.01 -4.30
C MET A 54 -24.35 -20.47 -5.49
N LEU A 55 -24.00 -19.28 -6.00
CA LEU A 55 -24.65 -18.72 -7.20
C LEU A 55 -24.37 -19.56 -8.45
N LEU A 56 -23.14 -20.06 -8.62
CA LEU A 56 -22.76 -20.96 -9.71
C LEU A 56 -23.64 -22.21 -9.70
N ILE A 57 -23.73 -22.88 -8.55
CA ILE A 57 -24.55 -24.09 -8.38
C ILE A 57 -26.02 -23.78 -8.65
N LYS A 58 -26.56 -22.69 -8.10
CA LYS A 58 -27.95 -22.27 -8.36
C LYS A 58 -28.21 -21.99 -9.84
N LYS A 59 -27.23 -21.45 -10.56
CA LYS A 59 -27.36 -21.16 -11.99
C LYS A 59 -27.24 -22.40 -12.85
N LEU A 60 -26.40 -23.36 -12.48
CA LEU A 60 -26.27 -24.64 -13.16
C LEU A 60 -27.52 -25.52 -12.98
N MET A 61 -28.18 -25.44 -11.83
CA MET A 61 -29.42 -26.18 -11.55
C MET A 61 -30.69 -25.42 -11.97
N ALA A 62 -30.56 -24.21 -12.51
CA ALA A 62 -31.71 -23.40 -12.89
C ALA A 62 -32.36 -23.91 -14.18
N ASN A 63 -33.69 -24.01 -14.16
CA ASN A 63 -34.45 -24.25 -15.39
C ASN A 63 -34.34 -23.02 -16.32
N PRO A 64 -34.30 -23.20 -17.65
CA PRO A 64 -34.06 -22.10 -18.61
C PRO A 64 -35.06 -20.94 -18.50
N GLN A 65 -36.25 -21.18 -17.95
CA GLN A 65 -37.28 -20.16 -17.73
C GLN A 65 -36.95 -19.17 -16.60
N SER A 66 -36.10 -19.56 -15.64
CA SER A 66 -35.68 -18.72 -14.51
C SER A 66 -34.31 -18.07 -14.74
N ALA A 67 -33.62 -18.44 -15.82
CA ALA A 67 -32.26 -17.99 -16.12
C ALA A 67 -32.17 -16.46 -16.34
N GLY A 68 -33.25 -15.82 -16.78
CA GLY A 68 -33.30 -14.36 -17.02
C GLY A 68 -33.33 -13.51 -15.75
N GLN A 69 -33.70 -14.07 -14.59
CA GLN A 69 -33.71 -13.36 -13.30
C GLN A 69 -32.44 -13.61 -12.46
N GLN A 70 -31.53 -14.46 -12.94
CA GLN A 70 -30.35 -14.88 -12.18
C GLN A 70 -29.11 -14.07 -12.56
N GLN A 71 -28.27 -13.83 -11.56
CA GLN A 71 -27.01 -13.07 -11.68
C GLN A 71 -26.16 -13.55 -12.87
N GLY A 72 -25.64 -12.61 -13.65
CA GLY A 72 -24.92 -12.88 -14.91
C GLY A 72 -23.73 -13.83 -14.72
N TRP A 73 -23.44 -14.66 -15.73
CA TRP A 73 -22.30 -15.58 -15.70
C TRP A 73 -20.97 -14.84 -15.47
N GLY A 74 -20.82 -13.66 -16.08
CA GLY A 74 -19.66 -12.79 -15.86
C GLY A 74 -19.50 -12.38 -14.40
N THR A 75 -20.59 -12.02 -13.71
CA THR A 75 -20.52 -11.64 -12.30
C THR A 75 -20.17 -12.82 -11.39
N ILE A 76 -20.70 -14.00 -11.67
CA ILE A 76 -20.37 -15.23 -10.92
C ILE A 76 -18.89 -15.58 -11.11
N ALA A 77 -18.41 -15.58 -12.36
CA ALA A 77 -17.01 -15.83 -12.67
C ALA A 77 -16.09 -14.81 -12.00
N LEU A 78 -16.46 -13.52 -12.04
CA LEU A 78 -15.69 -12.45 -11.39
C LEU A 78 -15.68 -12.60 -9.88
N LEU A 79 -16.80 -12.97 -9.25
CA LEU A 79 -16.85 -13.25 -7.80
C LEU A 79 -15.93 -14.39 -7.40
N ILE A 80 -15.89 -15.48 -8.17
CA ILE A 80 -15.04 -16.63 -7.87
C ILE A 80 -13.56 -16.26 -8.08
N LEU A 81 -13.22 -15.57 -9.18
CA LEU A 81 -11.85 -15.17 -9.47
C LEU A 81 -11.34 -14.16 -8.43
N VAL A 82 -12.10 -13.10 -8.17
CA VAL A 82 -11.72 -12.06 -7.20
C VAL A 82 -11.75 -12.63 -5.79
N GLY A 83 -12.77 -13.42 -5.43
CA GLY A 83 -12.85 -14.10 -4.13
C GLY A 83 -11.66 -15.03 -3.90
N GLY A 84 -11.29 -15.83 -4.91
CA GLY A 84 -10.12 -16.71 -4.84
C GLY A 84 -8.81 -15.95 -4.72
N ALA A 85 -8.62 -14.93 -5.55
CA ALA A 85 -7.43 -14.08 -5.52
C ALA A 85 -7.26 -13.34 -4.18
N LEU A 86 -8.36 -12.81 -3.64
CA LEU A 86 -8.37 -12.17 -2.32
C LEU A 86 -8.12 -13.19 -1.19
N GLY A 87 -8.69 -14.39 -1.31
CA GLY A 87 -8.57 -15.50 -0.37
C GLY A 87 -7.15 -16.06 -0.24
N SER A 88 -6.42 -16.20 -1.36
CA SER A 88 -5.09 -16.83 -1.37
C SER A 88 -3.92 -15.85 -1.26
N GLY A 89 -4.15 -14.55 -1.45
CA GLY A 89 -3.06 -13.57 -1.48
C GLY A 89 -3.50 -12.12 -1.65
N GLY A 90 -4.71 -11.76 -1.22
CA GLY A 90 -5.31 -10.45 -1.49
C GLY A 90 -4.45 -9.25 -1.08
N TRP A 91 -3.76 -9.34 0.06
CA TRP A 91 -2.85 -8.28 0.48
C TRP A 91 -1.66 -8.09 -0.46
N SER A 92 -1.06 -9.19 -0.92
CA SER A 92 0.04 -9.14 -1.90
C SER A 92 -0.44 -8.45 -3.18
N LEU A 93 -1.60 -8.85 -3.70
CA LEU A 93 -2.18 -8.27 -4.91
C LEU A 93 -2.40 -6.75 -4.78
N ILE A 94 -3.03 -6.31 -3.68
CA ILE A 94 -3.27 -4.88 -3.44
C ILE A 94 -1.96 -4.13 -3.28
N SER A 95 -1.00 -4.68 -2.54
CA SER A 95 0.30 -4.04 -2.34
C SER A 95 1.09 -3.90 -3.65
N THR A 96 1.09 -4.92 -4.51
CA THR A 96 1.77 -4.90 -5.82
C THR A 96 1.14 -3.88 -6.76
N ILE A 97 -0.19 -3.82 -6.82
CA ILE A 97 -0.91 -2.82 -7.63
C ILE A 97 -0.62 -1.41 -7.11
N GLY A 98 -0.66 -1.21 -5.79
CA GLY A 98 -0.35 0.07 -5.15
C GLY A 98 1.08 0.54 -5.43
N SER A 99 2.07 -0.35 -5.33
CA SER A 99 3.47 -0.03 -5.65
C SER A 99 3.69 0.24 -7.15
N GLY A 100 3.00 -0.49 -8.03
CA GLY A 100 3.09 -0.27 -9.48
C GLY A 100 2.51 1.07 -9.91
N GLY A 101 1.39 1.49 -9.31
CA GLY A 101 0.82 2.82 -9.54
C GLY A 101 1.75 3.95 -9.08
N GLN A 102 2.43 3.78 -7.94
CA GLN A 102 3.44 4.72 -7.48
C GLN A 102 4.60 4.83 -8.49
N GLN A 103 5.11 3.70 -9.00
CA GLN A 103 6.17 3.69 -10.00
C GLN A 103 5.76 4.44 -11.27
N THR A 104 4.56 4.19 -11.79
CA THR A 104 4.03 4.91 -12.96
C THR A 104 3.89 6.41 -12.70
N ILE A 105 3.45 6.83 -11.51
CA ILE A 105 3.38 8.26 -11.14
C ILE A 105 4.77 8.87 -11.03
N THR A 106 5.77 8.15 -10.51
CA THR A 106 7.16 8.59 -10.47
C THR A 106 7.77 8.69 -11.87
N ASP A 107 7.46 7.74 -12.76
CA ASP A 107 7.98 7.72 -14.13
C ASP A 107 7.32 8.78 -15.02
N LEU A 108 6.04 9.09 -14.79
CA LEU A 108 5.30 10.14 -15.52
C LEU A 108 5.47 11.54 -14.91
N GLY A 109 5.60 11.65 -13.58
CA GLY A 109 5.78 12.91 -12.86
C GLY A 109 7.24 13.35 -12.71
N GLY A 110 8.18 12.40 -12.83
CA GLY A 110 9.63 12.63 -12.84
C GLY A 110 10.21 12.82 -14.24
N GLY A 111 9.37 12.83 -15.29
CA GLY A 111 9.78 13.20 -16.64
C GLY A 111 10.42 14.58 -16.60
N THR A 112 11.74 14.62 -16.72
CA THR A 112 12.54 15.84 -16.80
C THR A 112 11.90 16.79 -17.80
N VAL A 113 11.28 17.87 -17.30
CA VAL A 113 11.05 19.06 -18.11
C VAL A 113 12.45 19.56 -18.41
N ILE A 114 12.94 19.27 -19.62
CA ILE A 114 14.04 20.02 -20.18
C ILE A 114 13.48 21.43 -20.37
N VAL A 115 13.58 22.26 -19.33
CA VAL A 115 13.47 23.71 -19.48
C VAL A 115 14.70 24.06 -20.28
N GLN A 116 14.57 24.03 -21.60
CA GLN A 116 15.53 24.64 -22.49
C GLN A 116 15.43 26.14 -22.23
N THR A 117 16.11 26.61 -21.18
CA THR A 117 16.37 28.04 -21.00
C THR A 117 17.10 28.47 -22.25
N VAL A 118 16.41 29.23 -23.10
CA VAL A 118 16.96 29.80 -24.33
C VAL A 118 18.04 30.81 -23.92
N ASP A 119 19.23 30.31 -23.61
CA ASP A 119 20.42 31.12 -23.33
C ASP A 119 21.25 31.29 -24.62
N GLN A 120 20.54 31.53 -25.74
CA GLN A 120 21.10 31.69 -27.09
C GLN A 120 20.76 33.06 -27.69
N VAL A 121 20.56 34.09 -26.86
CA VAL A 121 20.38 35.48 -27.35
C VAL A 121 21.70 36.27 -27.40
N SER A 122 22.76 35.79 -26.76
CA SER A 122 24.08 36.46 -26.77
C SER A 122 24.86 36.30 -28.09
N GLY A 123 24.51 35.34 -28.95
CA GLY A 123 25.17 35.14 -30.25
C GLY A 123 24.57 35.95 -31.42
N PHE A 124 23.35 36.49 -31.28
CA PHE A 124 22.69 37.27 -32.33
C PHE A 124 23.03 38.77 -32.29
N LEU A 125 23.67 39.26 -31.22
CA LEU A 125 24.01 40.67 -31.04
C LEU A 125 25.44 41.04 -31.47
N SER A 126 26.31 40.06 -31.75
CA SER A 126 27.60 40.31 -32.39
C SER A 126 27.44 40.27 -33.92
N GLY A 127 26.89 41.36 -34.48
CA GLY A 127 26.85 41.57 -35.92
C GLY A 127 28.25 41.60 -36.56
N PRO A 128 28.38 41.34 -37.87
CA PRO A 128 29.66 41.37 -38.55
C PRO A 128 30.21 42.81 -38.57
N SER A 129 31.35 43.03 -37.92
CA SER A 129 32.15 44.24 -38.13
C SER A 129 32.69 44.24 -39.56
N LYS A 130 32.18 45.17 -40.38
CA LYS A 130 32.89 45.61 -41.59
C LYS A 130 34.11 46.44 -41.21
#